data_AF-A0A212JA40-F1
#
_entry.id   AF-A0A212JA40-F1
#
_cell.length_a   1.000
_cell.length_b   1.000
_cell.length_c   1.000
_cell.angle_alpha   90.00
_cell.angle_beta   90.00
_cell.angle_gamma   90.00
#
_symmetry.space_group_name_H-M   'P 1'
#
loop_
_entity.id
_entity.type
_entity.pdbx_description
1 polymer ?
#
loop_
_entity_poly.entity_id
_entity_poly.type
_entity_poly.pdbx_seq_one_letter_code
_entity_poly.pdbx_strand_id
1 'polypeptide(L)' 'MKLRKKGPHSNRTKHLLFSLNEEEYALISSYIKKYKIANRSRWCRETLIAHVLKSLDQDYPTLFGENEMRR' A
#
# COMPACT_ATOMS: atom_id res chain seq x y z
N MET A 1 -4.50 34.00 -1.93
CA MET A 1 -4.53 32.58 -1.48
C MET A 1 -3.24 31.90 -1.94
N LYS A 2 -2.39 31.44 -1.01
CA LYS A 2 -1.10 30.81 -1.37
C LYS A 2 -1.37 29.41 -1.97
N LEU A 3 -1.06 29.20 -3.25
CA LEU A 3 -1.11 27.87 -3.86
C LEU A 3 -0.08 26.97 -3.15
N ARG A 4 -0.55 25.86 -2.55
CA ARG A 4 0.33 24.80 -2.05
C ARG A 4 1.11 24.25 -3.25
N LYS A 5 2.43 24.45 -3.27
CA LYS A 5 3.32 23.81 -4.25
C LYS A 5 3.18 22.30 -4.09
N LYS A 6 2.48 21.64 -5.02
CA LYS A 6 2.54 20.18 -5.14
C LYS A 6 4.00 19.84 -5.41
N GLY A 7 4.61 19.02 -4.56
CA GLY A 7 5.90 18.39 -4.87
C GLY A 7 5.82 17.66 -6.22
N PRO A 8 6.94 17.17 -6.77
CA PRO A 8 6.94 16.51 -8.06
C PRO A 8 6.15 15.20 -7.95
N HIS A 9 4.83 15.27 -8.16
CA HIS A 9 4.03 14.09 -8.44
C HIS A 9 4.48 13.62 -9.81
N SER A 10 5.51 12.80 -9.85
CA SER A 10 5.93 12.14 -11.08
C SER A 10 4.74 11.37 -11.64
N ASN A 11 4.57 11.47 -12.95
CA ASN A 11 3.54 10.72 -13.63
C ASN A 11 3.78 9.23 -13.42
N ARG A 12 2.72 8.48 -13.11
CA ARG A 12 2.79 7.04 -12.90
C ARG A 12 2.82 6.37 -14.26
N THR A 13 4.01 6.03 -14.76
CA THR A 13 4.24 5.47 -16.10
C THR A 13 4.49 3.97 -16.11
N LYS A 14 4.64 3.34 -14.93
CA LYS A 14 4.85 1.90 -14.79
C LYS A 14 3.53 1.21 -14.44
N HIS A 15 3.25 0.11 -15.11
CA HIS A 15 2.01 -0.64 -14.98
C HIS A 15 2.26 -1.96 -14.25
N LEU A 16 1.33 -2.32 -13.36
CA LEU A 16 1.27 -3.62 -12.70
C LEU A 16 -0.07 -4.25 -13.06
N LEU A 17 -0.04 -5.47 -13.59
CA LEU A 17 -1.22 -6.22 -13.99
C LEU A 17 -1.13 -7.62 -13.37
N PHE A 18 -2.24 -8.09 -12.79
CA PHE A 18 -2.38 -9.44 -12.28
C PHE A 18 -3.80 -9.93 -12.53
N SER A 19 -3.92 -11.22 -12.81
CA SER A 19 -5.21 -11.89 -12.96
C SER A 19 -5.67 -12.41 -11.61
N LEU A 20 -6.98 -12.42 -11.40
CA LEU A 20 -7.62 -12.96 -10.21
C LEU A 20 -8.60 -14.05 -10.65
N ASN A 21 -8.79 -15.06 -9.79
CA ASN A 21 -9.90 -15.98 -9.95
C ASN A 21 -11.22 -15.32 -9.48
N GLU A 22 -12.35 -16.00 -9.71
CA GLU A 22 -13.68 -15.46 -9.42
C GLU A 22 -13.86 -15.16 -7.92
N GLU A 23 -13.37 -16.05 -7.05
CA GLU A 23 -13.50 -15.90 -5.59
C GLU A 23 -12.69 -14.71 -5.06
N GLU A 24 -11.45 -14.56 -5.51
CA GLU A 24 -10.57 -13.44 -5.19
C GLU A 24 -11.18 -12.11 -5.64
N TYR A 25 -11.71 -12.07 -6.86
CA TYR A 25 -12.33 -10.88 -7.41
C TYR A 25 -13.62 -10.51 -6.65
N ALA A 26 -14.47 -11.49 -6.34
CA ALA A 26 -15.70 -11.29 -5.57
C ALA A 26 -15.40 -10.76 -4.16
N LEU A 27 -14.40 -11.32 -3.49
CA LEU A 27 -13.96 -10.87 -2.16
C LEU A 27 -13.51 -9.41 -2.19
N ILE A 28 -12.60 -9.06 -3.11
CA ILE A 28 -12.07 -7.69 -3.22
C ILE A 28 -13.19 -6.71 -3.58
N SER A 29 -14.08 -7.10 -4.49
CA SER A 29 -15.22 -6.26 -4.89
C SER A 29 -16.18 -5.99 -3.73
N SER A 30 -16.48 -7.02 -2.93
CA SER A 30 -17.29 -6.89 -1.72
C SER A 30 -16.64 -5.97 -0.69
N TYR A 31 -15.33 -6.12 -0.46
CA TYR A 31 -14.56 -5.25 0.43
C TYR A 31 -14.61 -3.78 -0.01
N ILE A 32 -14.35 -3.51 -1.29
CA ILE A 32 -14.38 -2.15 -1.86
C ILE A 32 -15.75 -1.51 -1.68
N LYS A 33 -16.82 -2.28 -1.92
CA LYS A 33 -18.21 -1.83 -1.74
C LYS A 33 -18.52 -1.54 -0.27
N LYS A 34 -18.15 -2.43 0.65
CA LYS A 34 -18.37 -2.30 2.09
C LYS A 34 -17.78 -1.01 2.66
N TYR A 35 -16.53 -0.70 2.29
CA TYR A 35 -15.82 0.49 2.79
C TYR A 35 -15.96 1.72 1.89
N LYS A 36 -16.82 1.66 0.87
CA LYS A 36 -17.09 2.77 -0.07
C LYS A 36 -15.81 3.34 -0.69
N ILE A 37 -14.88 2.47 -1.06
CA ILE A 37 -13.60 2.87 -1.65
C ILE A 37 -13.84 3.36 -3.08
N ALA A 38 -13.78 4.68 -3.28
CA ALA A 38 -14.03 5.30 -4.58
C ALA A 38 -12.88 5.07 -5.59
N ASN A 39 -11.64 5.05 -5.13
CA ASN A 39 -10.46 4.92 -5.99
C ASN A 39 -9.73 3.60 -5.75
N ARG A 40 -10.06 2.59 -6.55
CA ARG A 40 -9.49 1.24 -6.45
C ARG A 40 -7.99 1.24 -6.69
N SER A 41 -7.51 1.95 -7.72
CA SER A 41 -6.07 2.01 -8.04
C SER A 41 -5.24 2.68 -6.94
N ARG A 42 -5.80 3.68 -6.26
CA ARG A 42 -5.18 4.30 -5.09
C ARG A 42 -5.11 3.30 -3.95
N TRP A 43 -6.23 2.67 -3.62
CA TRP A 43 -6.29 1.68 -2.55
C TRP A 43 -5.33 0.51 -2.79
N CYS A 44 -5.33 -0.11 -3.97
CA CYS A 44 -4.39 -1.19 -4.28
C CYS A 44 -2.94 -0.76 -4.09
N ARG A 45 -2.58 0.45 -4.55
CA ARG A 45 -1.22 0.96 -4.42
C ARG A 45 -0.83 1.21 -2.97
N GLU A 46 -1.69 1.84 -2.19
CA GLU A 46 -1.44 2.11 -0.77
C GLU A 46 -1.32 0.80 0.02
N THR A 47 -2.21 -0.17 -0.22
CA THR A 47 -2.18 -1.49 0.42
C THR A 47 -0.89 -2.25 0.09
N LEU A 48 -0.51 -2.32 -1.18
CA LEU A 48 0.71 -3.02 -1.61
C LEU A 48 1.97 -2.35 -1.03
N ILE A 49 2.08 -1.03 -1.11
CA ILE A 49 3.23 -0.30 -0.59
C ILE A 49 3.32 -0.44 0.94
N ALA A 50 2.20 -0.32 1.65
CA ALA A 50 2.18 -0.47 3.10
C ALA A 50 2.62 -1.87 3.53
N HIS A 51 2.21 -2.90 2.80
CA HIS A 51 2.66 -4.27 3.04
C HIS A 51 4.16 -4.43 2.81
N VAL A 52 4.67 -3.97 1.66
CA VAL A 52 6.11 -4.06 1.33
C VAL A 52 6.97 -3.29 2.33
N LEU A 53 6.58 -2.07 2.71
CA LEU A 53 7.31 -1.28 3.70
C LEU A 53 7.36 -1.98 5.05
N LYS A 54 6.22 -2.53 5.50
CA LYS A 54 6.17 -3.28 6.76
C LYS A 54 7.11 -4.48 6.73
N SER A 55 7.13 -5.24 5.63
CA SER A 55 8.04 -6.39 5.49
C SER A 55 9.51 -5.94 5.51
N LEU A 56 9.85 -4.87 4.77
CA LEU A 56 11.20 -4.33 4.76
C LEU A 56 11.66 -3.80 6.12
N ASP A 57 10.76 -3.17 6.89
CA ASP A 57 11.06 -2.69 8.23
C ASP A 57 11.33 -3.87 9.20
N GLN A 58 10.62 -4.99 9.02
CA GLN A 58 10.83 -6.21 9.82
C GLN A 58 12.15 -6.91 9.47
N ASP A 59 12.52 -6.91 8.18
CA ASP A 59 13.77 -7.52 7.69
C ASP A 59 14.99 -6.59 7.87
N TYR A 60 14.77 -5.35 8.30
CA TYR A 60 15.85 -4.39 8.46
C TYR A 60 16.78 -4.83 9.61
N PRO A 61 18.09 -5.03 9.35
CA PRO A 61 19.02 -5.45 10.38
C PRO A 61 19.12 -4.36 11.43
N THR A 62 18.66 -4.66 12.64
CA THR A 62 18.75 -3.77 13.80
C THR A 62 19.97 -4.14 14.63
N LEU A 63 20.61 -3.13 15.25
CA LEU A 63 21.81 -3.34 16.07
C LEU A 63 21.51 -4.18 17.32
N PHE A 64 20.26 -4.16 17.79
CA PHE A 64 19.75 -4.88 18.95
C PHE A 64 18.44 -5.57 18.57
N GLY A 65 18.20 -6.77 19.09
CA GLY A 65 16.90 -7.42 18.90
C GLY A 65 15.77 -6.67 19.61
N GLU A 66 14.51 -6.91 19.23
CA GLU A 66 13.34 -6.26 19.88
C GLU A 66 13.34 -6.43 21.42
N ASN A 67 13.83 -7.56 21.91
CA ASN A 67 13.92 -7.87 23.34
C ASN A 67 15.02 -7.09 24.07
N GLU A 68 16.05 -6.65 23.35
CA GLU A 68 17.13 -5.82 23.89
C GLU A 68 16.75 -4.33 23.89
N MET A 69 15.95 -3.88 22.92
CA MET A 69 15.49 -2.48 22.82
C MET A 69 14.39 -2.09 23.83
N ARG A 70 13.65 -3.05 24.38
CA ARG A 70 12.53 -2.81 25.32
C ARG A 70 12.92 -2.84 26.81
N ARG A 71 14.21 -3.00 27.13
CA ARG A 71 14.73 -3.03 28.51
C ARG A 71 15.18 -1.66 28.99
#